data_AF-A0A5C3NAR8-F1
#
_entry.id   AF-A0A5C3NAR8-F1
#
_cell.length_a   1.000
_cell.length_b   1.000
_cell.length_c   1.000
_cell.angle_alpha   90.00
_cell.angle_beta   90.00
_cell.angle_gamma   90.00
#
_symmetry.space_group_name_H-M   'P 1'
#
loop_
_entity.id
_entity.type
_entity.pdbx_description
1 polymer ?
#
loop_
_entity_poly.entity_id
_entity_poly.type
_entity_poly.pdbx_seq_one_letter_code
_entity_poly.pdbx_strand_id
1 'polypeptide(L)'
;MTTWAAIRSLPRHLLFGPRNTVLLDAAWKNHIVYEGKPVWWARWTWALIGMDLFLVSSMGEMTWNHWTRLEDSDDSSSDVKRKNYVLRPAWQRFGVGVGQFALGVGLAIALVRLRGKAIRKLYIVPAKRSSRSTASGTPKNSQVLIQTPVQSSTSCLRMTLADCTLSPGRDLSEVILRVRGRDSEFWMEMKGAKIRGKEMPLEEANDALWEAFSGKKSLTLGGWKSGPILGS
;
A
#
# COMPACT_ATOMS: atom_id res chain seq x y z
N MET A 1 -15.65 -21.97 -13.00
CA MET A 1 -14.62 -21.36 -13.90
C MET A 1 -15.40 -20.48 -14.87
N THR A 2 -15.51 -19.15 -14.75
CA THR A 2 -14.57 -18.13 -15.28
C THR A 2 -14.94 -16.70 -14.81
N THR A 3 -15.47 -16.49 -13.59
CA THR A 3 -15.81 -15.13 -13.09
C THR A 3 -14.61 -14.29 -12.66
N TRP A 4 -13.43 -14.88 -12.51
CA TRP A 4 -12.22 -14.17 -12.07
C TRP A 4 -11.58 -13.26 -13.14
N ALA A 5 -11.93 -13.40 -14.42
CA ALA A 5 -11.37 -12.57 -15.49
C ALA A 5 -11.96 -11.15 -15.51
N ALA A 6 -13.23 -10.98 -15.15
CA ALA A 6 -13.93 -9.69 -15.23
C ALA A 6 -13.45 -8.67 -14.17
N ILE A 7 -12.99 -9.13 -13.01
CA ILE A 7 -12.50 -8.24 -11.94
C ILE A 7 -11.14 -7.59 -12.31
N ARG A 8 -10.39 -8.17 -13.27
CA ARG A 8 -9.08 -7.61 -13.69
C ARG A 8 -9.19 -6.37 -14.58
N SER A 9 -10.33 -6.11 -15.21
CA SER A 9 -10.51 -5.00 -16.17
C SER A 9 -11.04 -3.71 -15.55
N LEU A 10 -11.34 -3.70 -14.24
CA LEU A 10 -11.72 -2.46 -13.56
C LEU A 10 -10.61 -1.41 -13.73
N PRO A 11 -10.92 -0.22 -14.25
CA PRO A 11 -9.93 0.78 -14.60
C PRO A 11 -9.11 1.20 -13.38
N ARG A 12 -7.87 0.69 -13.29
CA ARG A 12 -6.93 0.98 -12.19
C ARG A 12 -6.63 2.47 -12.04
N HIS A 13 -6.89 3.28 -13.08
CA HIS A 13 -6.71 4.73 -13.06
C HIS A 13 -7.65 5.43 -12.07
N LEU A 14 -8.83 4.87 -11.79
CA LEU A 14 -9.79 5.49 -10.86
C LEU A 14 -9.32 5.44 -9.40
N LEU A 15 -8.61 4.38 -9.01
CA LEU A 15 -8.20 4.20 -7.62
C LEU A 15 -6.86 4.88 -7.29
N PHE A 16 -6.02 5.08 -8.31
CA PHE A 16 -4.60 5.37 -8.12
C PHE A 16 -4.05 6.53 -8.96
N GLY A 17 -4.90 7.21 -9.73
CA GLY A 17 -4.50 8.27 -10.65
C GLY A 17 -3.65 7.75 -11.82
N PRO A 18 -3.27 8.64 -12.76
CA PRO A 18 -2.33 8.30 -13.82
C PRO A 18 -0.98 7.90 -13.21
N ARG A 19 -0.59 6.64 -13.40
CA ARG A 19 0.70 6.12 -12.96
C ARG A 19 1.59 5.91 -14.18
N ASN A 20 2.78 6.53 -14.16
CA ASN A 20 3.86 6.22 -15.09
C ASN A 20 4.45 4.85 -14.74
N THR A 21 3.73 3.79 -15.12
CA THR A 21 4.21 2.42 -15.01
C THR A 21 5.05 2.08 -16.22
N VAL A 22 6.23 1.52 -15.99
CA VAL A 22 7.12 1.06 -17.05
C VAL A 22 7.36 -0.43 -16.88
N LEU A 23 7.51 -1.14 -18.00
CA LEU A 23 7.89 -2.55 -17.97
C LEU A 23 9.34 -2.69 -17.54
N LEU A 24 9.62 -3.63 -16.64
CA LEU A 24 10.95 -3.90 -16.12
C LEU A 24 11.79 -4.61 -17.19
N ASP A 25 12.81 -3.92 -17.70
CA ASP A 25 13.80 -4.49 -18.60
C ASP A 25 14.68 -5.52 -17.85
N ALA A 26 15.08 -6.60 -18.53
CA ALA A 26 16.02 -7.58 -18.00
C ALA A 26 17.35 -6.95 -17.58
N ALA A 27 17.81 -5.93 -18.30
CA ALA A 27 19.04 -5.19 -17.97
C ALA A 27 18.98 -4.51 -16.60
N TRP A 28 17.78 -4.11 -16.15
CA TRP A 28 17.60 -3.40 -14.88
C TRP A 28 17.66 -4.32 -13.66
N LYS A 29 17.56 -5.64 -13.85
CA LYS A 29 17.65 -6.61 -12.74
C LYS A 29 18.99 -6.54 -12.01
N ASN A 30 20.06 -6.16 -12.71
CA ASN A 30 21.40 -5.99 -12.13
C ASN A 30 21.53 -4.73 -11.27
N HIS A 31 20.58 -3.80 -11.36
CA HIS A 31 20.54 -2.55 -10.61
C HIS A 31 19.63 -2.62 -9.36
N ILE A 32 19.37 -3.83 -8.87
CA ILE A 32 18.57 -4.02 -7.66
C ILE A 32 19.34 -3.53 -6.44
N VAL A 33 18.73 -2.60 -5.71
CA VAL A 33 19.31 -2.02 -4.49
C VAL A 33 18.67 -2.68 -3.27
N TYR A 34 17.35 -2.80 -3.26
CA TYR A 34 16.59 -3.35 -2.13
C TYR A 34 15.58 -4.39 -2.62
N GLU A 35 15.50 -5.50 -1.90
CA GLU A 35 14.48 -6.53 -2.03
C GLU A 35 13.91 -6.87 -0.65
N GLY A 36 12.70 -6.39 -0.39
CA GLY A 36 11.96 -6.63 0.84
C GLY A 36 11.06 -7.85 0.77
N LYS A 37 10.86 -8.50 1.92
CA LYS A 37 9.77 -9.45 2.09
C LYS A 37 8.46 -8.65 2.19
N PRO A 38 7.37 -9.09 1.55
CA PRO A 38 6.09 -8.41 1.70
C PRO A 38 5.65 -8.53 3.16
N VAL A 39 5.24 -7.39 3.75
CA VAL A 39 4.67 -7.35 5.10
C VAL A 39 3.57 -8.41 5.21
N TRP A 40 3.50 -9.10 6.36
CA TRP A 40 2.64 -10.27 6.50
C TRP A 40 1.18 -9.98 6.09
N TRP A 41 0.61 -8.85 6.53
CA TRP A 41 -0.76 -8.45 6.20
C TRP A 41 -0.97 -8.18 4.70
N ALA A 42 0.07 -7.72 3.99
CA ALA A 42 -0.01 -7.44 2.55
C ALA A 42 -0.16 -8.74 1.73
N ARG A 43 0.31 -9.87 2.27
CA ARG A 43 0.10 -11.21 1.69
C ARG A 43 -1.36 -11.65 1.81
N TRP A 44 -1.99 -11.30 2.93
CA TRP A 44 -3.36 -11.68 3.26
C TRP A 44 -4.42 -10.68 2.80
N THR A 45 -4.05 -9.58 2.15
CA THR A 45 -5.01 -8.53 1.74
C THR A 45 -6.22 -9.07 0.98
N TRP A 46 -6.03 -10.04 0.07
CA TRP A 46 -7.16 -10.62 -0.67
C TRP A 46 -8.06 -11.51 0.19
N ALA A 47 -7.47 -12.24 1.15
CA ALA A 47 -8.24 -13.01 2.11
C ALA A 47 -9.03 -12.08 3.06
N LEU A 48 -8.41 -11.00 3.51
CA LEU A 48 -9.07 -9.98 4.35
C LEU A 48 -10.23 -9.30 3.60
N ILE A 49 -10.07 -8.98 2.31
CA ILE A 49 -11.15 -8.44 1.48
C ILE A 49 -12.26 -9.47 1.28
N GLY A 50 -11.92 -10.74 1.07
CA GLY A 50 -12.92 -11.81 0.98
C GLY A 50 -13.71 -11.98 2.27
N MET A 51 -13.02 -11.91 3.42
CA MET A 51 -13.65 -11.96 4.74
C MET A 51 -14.54 -10.74 5.00
N ASP A 52 -14.08 -9.54 4.64
CA ASP A 52 -14.88 -8.30 4.72
C ASP A 52 -16.17 -8.41 3.89
N LEU A 53 -16.08 -8.88 2.64
CA LEU A 53 -17.25 -9.11 1.79
C LEU A 53 -18.22 -10.12 2.40
N PHE A 54 -17.71 -11.21 2.97
CA PHE A 54 -18.53 -12.22 3.65
C PHE A 54 -19.24 -11.65 4.89
N LEU A 55 -18.53 -10.87 5.70
CA LEU A 55 -19.08 -10.22 6.89
C LEU A 55 -20.15 -9.20 6.52
N VAL A 56 -19.88 -8.33 5.55
CA VAL A 56 -20.83 -7.33 5.05
C VAL A 56 -22.08 -8.00 4.49
N SER A 57 -21.95 -9.11 3.75
CA SER A 57 -23.09 -9.87 3.25
C SER A 57 -23.93 -10.44 4.39
N SER A 58 -23.29 -11.07 5.39
CA SER A 58 -23.97 -11.64 6.55
C SER A 58 -24.67 -10.57 7.39
N MET A 59 -24.03 -9.41 7.59
CA MET A 59 -24.63 -8.27 8.29
C MET A 59 -25.80 -7.67 7.51
N GLY A 60 -25.72 -7.64 6.18
CA GLY A 60 -26.82 -7.22 5.32
C GLY A 60 -28.04 -8.11 5.49
N GLU A 61 -27.85 -9.44 5.48
CA GLU A 61 -28.92 -10.41 5.72
C GLU A 61 -29.53 -10.26 7.12
N MET A 62 -28.67 -10.12 8.15
CA MET A 62 -29.11 -9.89 9.53
C MET A 62 -29.92 -8.59 9.66
N THR A 63 -29.46 -7.52 9.01
CA THR A 63 -30.15 -6.22 9.02
C THR A 63 -31.50 -6.31 8.31
N TRP A 64 -31.58 -7.09 7.23
CA TRP A 64 -32.82 -7.23 6.47
C TRP A 64 -33.87 -8.06 7.20
N ASN A 65 -33.45 -9.19 7.79
CA ASN A 65 -34.36 -10.21 8.34
C ASN A 65 -34.57 -10.12 9.85
N HIS A 66 -33.65 -9.53 10.61
CA HIS A 66 -33.67 -9.58 12.07
C HIS A 66 -33.65 -8.20 12.75
N TRP A 67 -33.54 -7.10 11.99
CA TRP A 67 -33.55 -5.77 12.59
C TRP A 67 -34.98 -5.29 12.90
N THR A 68 -35.40 -5.58 14.12
CA THR A 68 -36.75 -5.33 14.63
C THR A 68 -36.83 -4.13 15.59
N ARG A 69 -38.04 -3.71 15.91
CA ARG A 69 -38.38 -2.81 17.01
C ARG A 69 -39.45 -3.47 17.88
N LEU A 70 -39.46 -3.12 19.17
CA LEU A 70 -40.56 -3.51 20.05
C LEU A 70 -41.79 -2.69 19.66
N GLU A 71 -42.94 -3.34 19.49
CA GLU A 71 -44.22 -2.67 19.34
C GLU A 71 -44.92 -2.67 20.71
N ASP A 72 -45.28 -1.48 21.20
CA ASP A 72 -46.03 -1.36 22.43
C ASP A 72 -47.45 -1.86 22.17
N SER A 73 -47.78 -3.02 22.74
CA SER A 73 -49.13 -3.54 22.71
C SER A 73 -49.97 -2.78 23.73
N ASP A 74 -50.96 -2.02 23.25
CA ASP A 74 -51.92 -1.27 24.09
C ASP A 74 -52.89 -2.17 24.87
N ASP A 75 -52.73 -3.49 24.79
CA ASP A 75 -53.55 -4.46 25.50
C ASP A 75 -53.22 -4.47 27.01
N SER A 76 -53.92 -3.62 27.75
CA SER A 76 -53.81 -3.44 29.20
C SER A 76 -54.39 -4.60 30.03
N SER A 77 -54.76 -5.75 29.43
CA SER A 77 -55.67 -6.72 30.08
C SER A 77 -55.17 -8.16 30.22
N SER A 78 -53.86 -8.45 30.18
CA SER A 78 -53.37 -9.78 30.57
C SER A 78 -51.94 -9.81 31.12
N ASP A 79 -51.75 -10.59 32.19
CA ASP A 79 -50.56 -10.66 33.06
C ASP A 79 -49.27 -11.24 32.42
N VAL A 80 -49.25 -11.50 31.11
CA VAL A 80 -48.04 -11.97 30.40
C VAL A 80 -47.82 -11.13 29.15
N LYS A 81 -47.13 -9.99 29.30
CA LYS A 81 -46.72 -9.14 28.18
C LYS A 81 -45.74 -9.86 27.26
N ARG A 82 -46.25 -10.55 26.23
CA ARG A 82 -45.41 -11.08 25.15
C ARG A 82 -44.85 -9.90 24.36
N LYS A 83 -43.53 -9.76 24.34
CA LYS A 83 -42.83 -8.73 23.53
C LYS A 83 -43.06 -9.03 22.05
N ASN A 84 -43.87 -8.22 21.37
CA ASN A 84 -44.05 -8.32 19.92
C ASN A 84 -42.90 -7.59 19.21
N TYR A 85 -42.09 -8.32 18.45
CA TYR A 85 -40.99 -7.75 17.67
C TYR A 85 -41.42 -7.65 16.21
N VAL A 86 -41.57 -6.41 15.73
CA VAL A 86 -41.94 -6.14 14.33
C VAL A 86 -40.72 -5.61 13.58
N LEU A 87 -40.57 -6.01 12.32
CA LEU A 87 -39.50 -5.51 11.45
C LEU A 87 -39.59 -4.00 11.29
N ARG A 88 -38.43 -3.34 11.28
CA ARG A 88 -38.37 -1.90 10.97
C ARG A 88 -38.80 -1.62 9.52
N PRO A 89 -39.27 -0.40 9.21
CA PRO A 89 -39.59 0.00 7.84
C PRO A 89 -38.44 -0.31 6.87
N ALA A 90 -38.78 -0.76 5.65
CA ALA A 90 -37.80 -1.23 4.68
C ALA A 90 -36.74 -0.18 4.34
N TRP A 91 -37.10 1.12 4.30
CA TRP A 91 -36.15 2.21 4.04
C TRP A 91 -35.08 2.35 5.13
N GLN A 92 -35.42 2.09 6.40
CA GLN A 92 -34.44 2.13 7.50
C GLN A 92 -33.42 1.00 7.31
N ARG A 93 -33.92 -0.23 7.10
CA ARG A 93 -33.11 -1.43 6.85
C ARG A 93 -32.19 -1.23 5.65
N PHE A 94 -32.73 -0.69 4.55
CA PHE A 94 -31.96 -0.35 3.37
C PHE A 94 -30.85 0.66 3.69
N GLY A 95 -31.16 1.75 4.40
CA GLY A 95 -30.17 2.75 4.78
C GLY A 95 -29.01 2.18 5.59
N VAL A 96 -29.29 1.32 6.57
CA VAL A 96 -28.24 0.63 7.35
C VAL A 96 -27.46 -0.36 6.49
N GLY A 97 -28.13 -1.13 5.63
CA GLY A 97 -27.45 -2.05 4.70
C GLY A 97 -26.49 -1.33 3.76
N VAL A 98 -26.92 -0.20 3.18
CA VAL A 98 -26.06 0.66 2.33
C VAL A 98 -24.88 1.20 3.14
N GLY A 99 -25.10 1.65 4.38
CA GLY A 99 -24.04 2.13 5.27
C GLY A 99 -22.98 1.06 5.57
N GLN A 100 -23.41 -0.16 5.92
CA GLN A 100 -22.52 -1.30 6.16
C GLN A 100 -21.72 -1.66 4.90
N PHE A 101 -22.38 -1.70 3.74
CA PHE A 101 -21.73 -1.97 2.47
C PHE A 101 -20.69 -0.90 2.11
N ALA A 102 -21.03 0.38 2.26
CA ALA A 102 -20.10 1.48 2.02
C ALA A 102 -18.89 1.42 2.95
N LEU A 103 -19.07 1.04 4.22
CA LEU A 103 -17.99 0.87 5.18
C LEU A 103 -17.03 -0.27 4.76
N GLY A 104 -17.56 -1.43 4.38
CA GLY A 104 -16.75 -2.55 3.90
C GLY A 104 -15.97 -2.21 2.62
N VAL A 105 -16.66 -1.65 1.62
CA VAL A 105 -15.99 -1.16 0.40
C VAL A 105 -14.90 -0.14 0.72
N GLY A 106 -15.16 0.79 1.65
CA GLY A 106 -14.17 1.75 2.12
C GLY A 106 -12.95 1.09 2.74
N LEU A 107 -13.14 0.08 3.59
CA LEU A 107 -12.08 -0.69 4.22
C LEU A 107 -11.25 -1.47 3.19
N ALA A 108 -11.91 -2.12 2.22
CA ALA A 108 -11.26 -2.83 1.13
C ALA A 108 -10.38 -1.88 0.28
N ILE A 109 -10.89 -0.69 -0.06
CA ILE A 109 -10.12 0.34 -0.78
C ILE A 109 -8.91 0.79 0.05
N ALA A 110 -9.09 1.02 1.36
CA ALA A 110 -8.01 1.41 2.25
C ALA A 110 -6.90 0.35 2.31
N LEU A 111 -7.24 -0.93 2.47
CA LEU A 111 -6.29 -2.04 2.47
C LEU A 111 -5.51 -2.14 1.15
N VAL A 112 -6.19 -2.00 0.01
CA VAL A 112 -5.57 -2.02 -1.32
C VAL A 112 -4.64 -0.82 -1.51
N ARG A 113 -5.00 0.37 -1.00
CA ARG A 113 -4.14 1.55 -1.02
C ARG A 113 -2.91 1.40 -0.14
N LEU A 114 -3.07 0.91 1.08
CA LEU A 114 -1.95 0.63 2.00
C LEU A 114 -0.99 -0.39 1.37
N ARG A 115 -1.51 -1.46 0.77
CA ARG A 115 -0.71 -2.45 0.04
C ARG A 115 0.08 -1.83 -1.11
N GLY A 116 -0.46 -0.79 -1.75
CA GLY A 116 0.22 -0.03 -2.81
C GLY A 116 1.33 0.90 -2.33
N LYS A 117 1.44 1.16 -1.02
CA LYS A 117 2.52 1.98 -0.42
C LYS A 117 3.72 1.15 0.04
N ALA A 118 3.56 -0.16 0.25
CA ALA A 118 4.68 -1.03 0.60
C ALA A 118 5.59 -1.26 -0.62
N ILE A 119 6.90 -1.10 -0.45
CA ILE A 119 7.91 -1.40 -1.47
C ILE A 119 8.36 -2.85 -1.32
N ARG A 120 8.34 -3.59 -2.43
CA ARG A 120 8.88 -4.94 -2.53
C ARG A 120 10.29 -4.94 -3.12
N LYS A 121 10.50 -4.20 -4.21
CA LYS A 121 11.81 -4.08 -4.85
C LYS A 121 12.08 -2.63 -5.23
N LEU A 122 13.32 -2.20 -5.05
CA LEU A 122 13.81 -0.89 -5.44
C LEU A 122 15.00 -1.07 -6.37
N TYR A 123 14.94 -0.45 -7.54
CA TYR A 123 16.04 -0.39 -8.49
C TYR A 123 16.49 1.05 -8.65
N ILE A 124 17.80 1.27 -8.65
CA ILE A 124 18.39 2.58 -8.96
C ILE A 124 19.20 2.41 -10.24
N VAL A 125 18.61 2.85 -11.35
CA VAL A 125 19.20 2.74 -12.68
C VAL A 125 19.95 4.04 -12.96
N PRO A 126 21.27 4.00 -13.19
CA PRO A 126 22.02 5.19 -13.56
C PRO A 126 21.51 5.71 -14.90
N ALA A 127 21.52 7.04 -15.09
CA ALA A 127 21.20 7.63 -16.38
C ALA A 127 22.10 7.00 -17.47
N LYS A 128 21.52 6.58 -18.60
CA LYS A 128 22.33 6.22 -19.77
C LYS A 128 23.21 7.43 -20.08
N ARG A 129 24.54 7.26 -19.98
CA ARG A 129 25.52 8.32 -20.24
C ARG A 129 25.24 8.89 -21.63
N SER A 130 24.52 10.00 -21.71
CA SER A 130 24.64 10.90 -22.86
C SER A 130 26.11 11.35 -22.86
N SER A 131 26.79 11.23 -23.99
CA SER A 131 28.25 11.23 -24.13
C SER A 131 28.97 12.53 -23.74
N ARG A 132 28.36 13.43 -22.97
CA ARG A 132 28.95 14.71 -22.51
C ARG A 132 28.54 15.03 -21.07
N SER A 133 29.43 14.74 -20.12
CA SER A 133 29.94 15.70 -19.10
C SER A 133 30.37 15.02 -17.79
N THR A 134 31.64 15.27 -17.43
CA THR A 134 32.23 15.55 -16.11
C THR A 134 32.06 14.58 -14.93
N ALA A 135 33.21 14.28 -14.31
CA ALA A 135 33.51 13.06 -13.56
C ALA A 135 33.32 13.10 -12.04
N SER A 136 32.44 13.95 -11.47
CA SER A 136 32.42 14.08 -9.99
C SER A 136 31.08 14.45 -9.33
N GLY A 137 29.95 14.34 -10.02
CA GLY A 137 28.64 14.64 -9.44
C GLY A 137 27.70 13.44 -9.50
N THR A 138 27.01 13.15 -8.40
CA THR A 138 25.91 12.17 -8.35
C THR A 138 24.98 12.40 -9.56
N PRO A 139 24.73 11.38 -10.41
CA PRO A 139 24.02 11.60 -11.67
C PRO A 139 22.60 12.13 -11.41
N LYS A 140 22.39 13.43 -11.66
CA LYS A 140 21.11 14.15 -11.48
C LYS A 140 19.93 13.47 -12.21
N ASN A 141 20.21 12.61 -13.19
CA ASN A 141 19.23 11.94 -14.04
C ASN A 141 19.04 10.44 -13.75
N SER A 142 19.53 9.92 -12.61
CA SER A 142 19.28 8.54 -12.21
C SER A 142 17.79 8.28 -12.02
N GLN A 143 17.34 7.09 -12.40
CA GLN A 143 15.94 6.69 -12.33
C GLN A 143 15.76 5.69 -11.20
N VAL A 144 14.73 5.91 -10.41
CA VAL A 144 14.28 5.01 -9.36
C VAL A 144 13.09 4.24 -9.88
N LEU A 145 13.18 2.91 -9.87
CA LEU A 145 12.08 2.03 -10.21
C LEU A 145 11.60 1.35 -8.94
N ILE A 146 10.34 1.59 -8.59
CA ILE A 146 9.71 1.03 -7.40
C ILE A 146 8.75 -0.06 -7.84
N GLN A 147 8.89 -1.24 -7.24
CA GLN A 147 7.95 -2.33 -7.40
C GLN A 147 7.18 -2.53 -6.11
N THR A 148 5.85 -2.47 -6.19
CA THR A 148 4.93 -2.66 -5.06
C THR A 148 4.22 -4.01 -5.15
N PRO A 149 3.66 -4.55 -4.06
CA PRO A 149 2.87 -5.78 -4.07
C PRO A 149 1.59 -5.74 -4.94
N VAL A 150 1.18 -4.55 -5.39
CA VAL A 150 0.02 -4.35 -6.30
C VAL A 150 0.44 -4.50 -7.76
N GLN A 151 1.72 -4.32 -8.08
CA GLN A 151 2.24 -4.42 -9.45
C GLN A 151 2.59 -5.86 -9.83
N SER A 152 2.55 -6.15 -11.12
CA SER A 152 3.06 -7.42 -11.65
C SER A 152 4.57 -7.50 -11.45
N SER A 153 5.11 -8.72 -11.58
CA SER A 153 6.56 -8.96 -11.56
C SER A 153 7.33 -8.14 -12.60
N THR A 154 6.64 -7.72 -13.67
CA THR A 154 7.17 -7.00 -14.82
C THR A 154 6.88 -5.51 -14.82
N SER A 155 6.16 -4.96 -13.84
CA SER A 155 5.76 -3.54 -13.84
C SER A 155 6.36 -2.80 -12.65
N CYS A 156 6.87 -1.60 -12.89
CA CYS A 156 7.42 -0.73 -11.85
C CYS A 156 6.93 0.71 -12.02
N LEU A 157 6.84 1.45 -10.92
CA LEU A 157 6.69 2.90 -10.93
C LEU A 157 8.04 3.52 -11.26
N ARG A 158 8.09 4.36 -12.28
CA ARG A 158 9.31 5.08 -12.65
C ARG A 158 9.29 6.49 -12.07
N MET A 159 10.37 6.85 -11.38
CA MET A 159 10.58 8.15 -10.75
C MET A 159 12.01 8.61 -11.01
N THR A 160 12.29 9.90 -10.87
CA THR A 160 13.67 10.38 -10.87
C THR A 160 14.22 10.32 -9.46
N LEU A 161 15.51 10.03 -9.30
CA LEU A 161 16.16 10.03 -7.99
C LEU A 161 16.10 11.43 -7.34
N ALA A 162 16.14 12.49 -8.14
CA ALA A 162 16.04 13.87 -7.68
C ALA A 162 14.68 14.20 -7.04
N ASP A 163 13.61 13.51 -7.44
CA ASP A 163 12.28 13.66 -6.87
C ASP A 163 12.05 12.75 -5.66
N CYS A 164 13.03 11.95 -5.25
CA CYS A 164 12.86 11.00 -4.15
C CYS A 164 13.72 11.41 -2.93
N THR A 165 13.14 11.34 -1.74
CA THR A 165 13.85 11.54 -0.48
C THR A 165 13.67 10.32 0.41
N LEU A 166 14.77 9.85 0.97
CA LEU A 166 14.77 8.78 1.96
C LEU A 166 14.74 9.39 3.37
N SER A 167 13.84 8.91 4.22
CA SER A 167 13.76 9.30 5.62
C SER A 167 13.68 8.05 6.52
N PRO A 168 14.24 8.09 7.74
CA PRO A 168 14.01 7.03 8.71
C PRO A 168 12.51 6.87 9.00
N GLY A 169 12.08 5.63 9.26
CA GLY A 169 10.73 5.32 9.75
C GLY A 169 10.61 5.47 11.26
N ARG A 170 9.69 4.70 11.86
CA ARG A 170 9.49 4.72 13.32
C ARG A 170 10.68 4.13 14.07
N ASP A 171 11.34 3.15 13.48
CA ASP A 171 12.49 2.44 14.03
C ASP A 171 13.50 2.09 12.92
N LEU A 172 14.60 1.43 13.28
CA LEU A 172 15.61 0.94 12.32
C LEU A 172 15.06 -0.15 11.37
N SER A 173 13.88 -0.70 11.65
CA SER A 173 13.26 -1.70 10.80
C SER A 173 12.45 -1.10 9.66
N GLU A 174 12.25 0.22 9.65
CA GLU A 174 11.43 0.93 8.68
C GLU A 174 12.19 2.08 8.02
N VAL A 175 12.08 2.17 6.70
CA VAL A 175 12.57 3.31 5.92
C VAL A 175 11.44 3.84 5.05
N ILE A 176 11.26 5.15 5.04
CA ILE A 176 10.22 5.82 4.27
C ILE A 176 10.85 6.50 3.06
N LEU A 177 10.34 6.18 1.87
CA LEU A 177 10.67 6.86 0.62
C LEU A 177 9.54 7.83 0.28
N ARG A 178 9.82 9.14 0.38
CA ARG A 178 8.88 10.19 -0.04
C ARG A 178 9.22 10.64 -1.44
N VAL A 179 8.20 11.04 -2.19
CA VAL A 179 8.34 11.52 -3.55
C VAL A 179 7.85 12.95 -3.61
N ARG A 180 8.68 13.86 -4.10
CA ARG A 180 8.35 15.25 -4.34
C ARG A 180 7.18 15.37 -5.31
N GLY A 181 6.24 16.27 -4.98
CA GLY A 181 5.05 16.52 -5.80
C GLY A 181 4.00 15.41 -5.74
N ARG A 182 4.15 14.43 -4.85
CA ARG A 182 3.12 13.44 -4.56
C ARG A 182 2.96 13.27 -3.05
N ASP A 183 1.73 13.28 -2.57
CA ASP A 183 1.41 13.01 -1.15
C ASP A 183 1.49 11.50 -0.80
N SER A 184 2.28 10.74 -1.57
CA SER A 184 2.46 9.32 -1.37
C SER A 184 3.82 9.04 -0.73
N GLU A 185 3.77 8.62 0.52
CA GLU A 185 4.89 7.98 1.19
C GLU A 185 4.89 6.48 0.88
N PHE A 186 6.06 5.94 0.57
CA PHE A 186 6.27 4.51 0.39
C PHE A 186 7.09 3.96 1.56
N TRP A 187 6.75 2.77 2.02
CA TRP A 187 7.38 2.16 3.19
C TRP A 187 8.20 0.95 2.78
N MET A 188 9.41 0.85 3.31
CA MET A 188 10.34 -0.26 3.15
C MET A 188 10.56 -0.91 4.51
N GLU A 189 10.23 -2.19 4.62
CA GLU A 189 10.56 -3.00 5.79
C GLU A 189 11.97 -3.56 5.63
N MET A 190 12.87 -3.25 6.55
CA MET A 190 14.27 -3.67 6.54
C MET A 190 14.47 -5.05 7.15
N LYS A 191 13.50 -5.53 7.96
CA LYS A 191 13.58 -6.83 8.63
C LYS A 191 13.61 -7.98 7.62
N GLY A 192 14.78 -8.64 7.51
CA GLY A 192 14.99 -9.73 6.56
C GLY A 192 14.97 -9.30 5.09
N ALA A 193 15.20 -8.01 4.83
CA ALA A 193 15.41 -7.49 3.49
C ALA A 193 16.81 -7.84 2.97
N LYS A 194 16.93 -7.87 1.64
CA LYS A 194 18.19 -8.07 0.93
C LYS A 194 18.63 -6.77 0.29
N ILE A 195 19.83 -6.30 0.62
CA ILE A 195 20.45 -5.15 -0.02
C ILE A 195 21.46 -5.68 -1.03
N ARG A 196 21.30 -5.33 -2.31
CA ARG A 196 22.11 -5.87 -3.42
C ARG A 196 22.22 -7.41 -3.39
N GLY A 197 21.13 -8.08 -3.02
CA GLY A 197 21.05 -9.55 -2.95
C GLY A 197 21.59 -10.21 -1.68
N LYS A 198 22.20 -9.46 -0.75
CA LYS A 198 22.74 -9.99 0.51
C LYS A 198 21.82 -9.63 1.69
N GLU A 199 21.57 -10.59 2.57
CA GLU A 199 20.93 -10.35 3.87
C GLU A 199 21.99 -9.80 4.83
N MET A 200 21.69 -8.70 5.52
CA MET A 200 22.62 -8.00 6.42
C MET A 200 21.88 -7.62 7.71
N PRO A 201 22.60 -7.37 8.83
CA PRO A 201 22.02 -6.77 10.03
C PRO A 201 21.29 -5.45 9.72
N LEU A 202 20.28 -5.09 10.52
CA LEU A 202 19.41 -3.94 10.27
C LEU A 202 20.19 -2.62 10.12
N GLU A 203 21.20 -2.42 10.95
CA GLU A 203 22.06 -1.23 10.94
C GLU A 203 22.86 -1.13 9.64
N GLU A 204 23.59 -2.19 9.27
CA GLU A 204 24.35 -2.25 8.02
C GLU A 204 23.46 -2.15 6.78
N ALA A 205 22.25 -2.73 6.84
CA ALA A 205 21.28 -2.66 5.75
C ALA A 205 20.78 -1.23 5.53
N ASN A 206 20.54 -0.46 6.60
CA ASN A 206 20.18 0.95 6.50
C ASN A 206 21.33 1.79 5.92
N ASP A 207 22.54 1.61 6.42
CA ASP A 207 23.72 2.34 5.93
C ASP A 207 24.02 2.03 4.46
N ALA A 208 23.93 0.76 4.06
CA ALA A 208 24.12 0.35 2.67
C ALA A 208 23.01 0.85 1.74
N LEU A 209 21.76 0.88 2.22
CA LEU A 209 20.64 1.47 1.49
C LEU A 209 20.84 2.99 1.32
N TRP A 210 21.29 3.67 2.37
CA TRP A 210 21.63 5.09 2.32
C TRP A 210 22.73 5.39 1.33
N GLU A 211 23.81 4.61 1.38
CA GLU A 211 24.97 4.78 0.51
C GLU A 211 24.58 4.56 -0.95
N ALA A 212 23.76 3.55 -1.23
CA ALA A 212 23.24 3.31 -2.57
C ALA A 212 22.34 4.45 -3.07
N PHE A 213 21.58 5.09 -2.18
CA PHE A 213 20.64 6.16 -2.52
C PHE A 213 21.33 7.53 -2.67
N SER A 214 22.21 7.89 -1.74
CA SER A 214 22.87 9.19 -1.66
C SER A 214 24.23 9.25 -2.37
N GLY A 215 24.86 8.10 -2.59
CA GLY A 215 26.25 8.00 -3.05
C GLY A 215 27.28 8.38 -1.98
N LYS A 216 26.85 8.64 -0.74
CA LYS A 216 27.71 9.02 0.39
C LYS A 216 27.67 7.95 1.46
N LYS A 217 28.82 7.66 2.08
CA LYS A 217 28.86 6.81 3.27
C LYS A 217 28.09 7.50 4.40
N SER A 218 27.24 6.74 5.08
CA SER A 218 26.51 7.20 6.26
C SER A 218 27.51 7.56 7.35
N LEU A 219 27.53 8.83 7.78
CA LEU A 219 28.27 9.26 8.96
C LEU A 219 27.36 9.00 10.16
N THR A 220 27.39 7.76 10.65
CA THR A 220 26.76 7.22 11.88
C THR A 220 25.21 7.31 11.99
N LEU A 221 24.61 6.20 12.46
CA LEU A 221 23.15 5.97 12.62
C LEU A 221 22.39 7.04 13.42
N GLY A 222 23.07 7.80 14.28
CA GLY A 222 22.45 8.87 15.09
C GLY A 222 22.18 10.18 14.34
N GLY A 223 22.71 10.37 13.13
CA GLY A 223 22.64 11.63 12.37
C GLY A 223 21.61 11.67 11.24
N TRP A 224 20.82 10.61 11.07
CA TRP A 224 19.95 10.43 9.90
C TRP A 224 18.70 11.33 9.96
N LYS A 225 18.84 12.62 9.61
CA LYS A 225 17.71 13.58 9.62
C LYS A 225 16.82 13.50 8.37
N SER A 226 17.40 13.26 7.19
CA SER A 226 16.70 13.06 5.90
C SER A 226 17.72 13.14 4.75
N GLY A 227 17.50 12.37 3.68
CA GLY A 227 18.42 12.28 2.53
C GLY A 227 17.94 13.06 1.31
N PRO A 228 18.84 13.74 0.60
CA PRO A 228 18.49 14.91 -0.20
C PRO A 228 17.71 14.66 -1.47
N ILE A 229 16.78 15.60 -1.70
CA ILE A 229 16.61 16.36 -2.95
C ILE A 229 17.95 17.02 -3.26
N LEU A 230 18.59 16.63 -4.36
CA LEU A 230 19.78 17.29 -4.89
C LEU A 230 19.41 18.77 -5.14
N GLY A 231 19.87 19.66 -4.26
CA GLY A 231 19.74 21.10 -4.43
C GLY A 231 20.31 21.52 -5.79
N SER A 232 19.57 22.40 -6.45
CA SER A 232 19.96 23.16 -7.65
C SER A 232 21.35 23.76 -7.51
#